data_AF-K7NJJ7-F1
#
_entry.id   AF-K7NJJ7-F1
#
_cell.length_a   1.000
_cell.length_b   1.000
_cell.length_c   1.000
_cell.angle_alpha   90.00
_cell.angle_beta   90.00
_cell.angle_gamma   90.00
#
_symmetry.space_group_name_H-M   'P 1'
#
loop_
_entity.id
_entity.type
_entity.pdbx_description
1 polymer ?
#
loop_
_entity_poly.entity_id
_entity_poly.type
_entity_poly.pdbx_seq_one_letter_code
_entity_poly.pdbx_strand_id
1 'polypeptide(L)'
;IDMNEVSNFCSGKCSIPTNRSCPGTGFPWDCCLDCTNITATRWDVPPYQINASGTQVPLGFKTIATSSVHYNGVLEYDAHSLYGLSQAIATHKALQNLLNKRPFVLTRSTFVGSGSYAAHWTGDNKATWEDLRYSIS
;
A
#
# COMPACT_ATOMS: atom_id res chain seq x y z
N ILE A 1 3.49 6.69 9.38
CA ILE A 1 2.59 6.49 8.23
C ILE A 1 2.71 5.05 7.80
N ASP A 2 1.58 4.37 7.66
CA ASP A 2 1.50 2.94 7.40
C ASP A 2 0.39 2.70 6.37
N MET A 3 0.28 1.48 5.85
CA MET A 3 -0.73 1.08 4.85
C MET A 3 -0.62 1.84 3.53
N ASN A 4 0.57 2.32 3.19
CA ASN A 4 0.78 3.36 2.19
C ASN A 4 1.48 2.89 0.92
N GLU A 5 1.29 1.63 0.54
CA GLU A 5 1.69 1.09 -0.76
C GLU A 5 0.95 1.71 -1.96
N VAL A 6 -0.38 1.88 -2.02
CA VAL A 6 -1.44 1.90 -1.00
C VAL A 6 -2.07 0.53 -0.76
N SER A 7 -2.16 0.10 0.50
CA SER A 7 -2.78 -1.18 0.84
C SER A 7 -4.31 -1.13 0.69
N ASN A 8 -4.88 -2.16 0.06
CA ASN A 8 -6.32 -2.35 -0.06
C ASN A 8 -6.67 -3.80 0.28
N PHE A 9 -7.69 -4.01 1.11
CA PHE A 9 -8.15 -5.35 1.44
C PHE A 9 -8.82 -6.06 0.25
N CYS A 10 -9.26 -5.33 -0.77
CA CYS A 10 -9.79 -5.87 -2.02
C CYS A 10 -8.84 -5.59 -3.19
N SER A 11 -8.98 -6.38 -4.26
CA SER A 11 -8.46 -6.01 -5.57
C SER A 11 -9.54 -5.20 -6.29
N GLY A 12 -9.45 -3.87 -6.25
CA GLY A 12 -10.50 -2.97 -6.75
C GLY A 12 -11.43 -2.44 -5.66
N LYS A 13 -12.76 -2.48 -5.89
CA LYS A 13 -13.74 -1.87 -4.99
C LYS A 13 -14.08 -2.81 -3.84
N CYS A 14 -13.92 -2.29 -2.62
CA CYS A 14 -14.48 -2.88 -1.42
C CYS A 14 -15.86 -2.30 -1.11
N SER A 15 -16.80 -3.17 -0.73
CA SER A 15 -18.06 -2.76 -0.12
C SER A 15 -18.37 -3.62 1.10
N ILE A 16 -18.92 -3.00 2.14
CA ILE A 16 -19.51 -3.74 3.27
C ILE A 16 -20.90 -4.20 2.81
N PRO A 17 -21.18 -5.51 2.80
CA PRO A 17 -22.49 -6.03 2.42
C PRO A 17 -23.55 -5.56 3.42
N THR A 18 -24.77 -5.27 2.95
CA THR A 18 -25.87 -4.84 3.84
C THR A 18 -26.29 -5.91 4.85
N ASN A 19 -25.98 -7.17 4.59
CA ASN A 19 -26.28 -8.31 5.45
C ASN A 19 -25.10 -8.76 6.34
N ARG A 20 -23.97 -8.05 6.35
CA ARG A 20 -22.80 -8.36 7.19
C ARG A 20 -22.37 -7.13 7.99
N SER A 21 -21.99 -7.36 9.24
CA SER A 21 -21.28 -6.37 10.06
C SER A 21 -19.77 -6.56 9.90
N CYS A 22 -19.03 -5.45 9.84
CA CYS A 22 -17.57 -5.44 9.79
C CYS A 22 -17.03 -4.63 11.00
N PRO A 23 -16.17 -5.21 11.87
CA PRO A 23 -15.70 -6.60 11.85
C PRO A 23 -16.82 -7.60 12.16
N GLY A 24 -16.74 -8.80 11.57
CA GLY A 24 -17.70 -9.88 11.82
C GLY A 24 -17.50 -10.53 13.18
N THR A 25 -18.40 -11.45 13.56
CA THR A 25 -18.27 -12.29 14.78
C THR A 25 -17.39 -13.52 14.58
N GLY A 26 -16.90 -13.73 13.35
CA GLY A 26 -16.00 -14.83 12.98
C GLY A 26 -14.56 -14.59 13.41
N PHE A 27 -13.63 -15.34 12.81
CA PHE A 27 -12.23 -15.15 13.14
C PHE A 27 -11.73 -13.76 12.67
N PRO A 28 -10.76 -13.16 13.35
CA PRO A 28 -10.25 -11.82 13.00
C PRO A 28 -9.72 -11.68 11.56
N TRP A 29 -9.37 -12.80 10.91
CA TRP A 29 -8.84 -12.85 9.55
C TRP A 29 -9.90 -13.18 8.48
N ASP A 30 -11.15 -13.41 8.86
CA ASP A 30 -12.23 -13.64 7.90
C ASP A 30 -12.62 -12.31 7.22
N CYS A 31 -12.38 -12.21 5.92
CA CYS A 31 -12.72 -11.02 5.16
C CYS A 31 -14.26 -10.85 5.10
N CYS A 32 -14.78 -9.80 5.75
CA CYS A 32 -16.20 -9.47 5.74
C CYS A 32 -16.63 -8.55 4.58
N LEU A 33 -15.68 -8.16 3.71
CA LEU A 33 -15.89 -7.24 2.59
C LEU A 33 -16.22 -7.97 1.29
N ASP A 34 -17.19 -7.47 0.53
CA ASP A 34 -17.39 -7.89 -0.85
C ASP A 34 -16.37 -7.18 -1.75
N CYS A 35 -15.54 -7.98 -2.41
CA CYS A 35 -14.50 -7.53 -3.31
C CYS A 35 -15.02 -7.62 -4.75
N THR A 36 -15.17 -6.47 -5.41
CA THR A 36 -15.52 -6.44 -6.84
C THR A 36 -14.35 -5.90 -7.62
N ASN A 37 -13.88 -6.69 -8.58
CA ASN A 37 -12.94 -6.17 -9.55
C ASN A 37 -13.71 -5.27 -10.52
N ILE A 38 -13.37 -3.99 -10.53
CA ILE A 38 -14.12 -2.95 -11.22
C ILE A 38 -13.54 -2.59 -12.58
N THR A 39 -12.32 -3.04 -12.91
CA THR A 39 -11.64 -2.68 -14.16
C THR A 39 -10.86 -3.85 -14.76
N ALA A 40 -10.81 -3.88 -16.09
CA ALA A 40 -10.03 -4.84 -16.89
C ALA A 40 -9.39 -4.12 -18.08
N THR A 41 -8.77 -2.97 -17.82
CA THR A 41 -8.10 -2.19 -18.87
C THR A 41 -6.76 -2.83 -19.23
N ARG A 42 -6.13 -2.36 -20.32
CA ARG A 42 -4.74 -2.73 -20.67
C ARG A 42 -3.70 -2.41 -19.60
N TRP A 43 -4.04 -1.56 -18.63
CA TRP A 43 -3.17 -1.20 -17.51
C TRP A 43 -3.35 -2.19 -16.35
N ASP A 44 -4.59 -2.65 -16.12
CA ASP A 44 -4.89 -3.65 -15.09
C ASP A 44 -4.45 -5.05 -15.50
N VAL A 45 -4.42 -5.31 -16.81
CA VAL A 45 -3.97 -6.56 -17.42
C VAL A 45 -2.88 -6.25 -18.46
N PRO A 46 -1.64 -5.93 -18.02
CA PRO A 46 -0.55 -5.62 -18.93
C PRO A 46 -0.15 -6.85 -19.75
N PRO A 47 0.41 -6.65 -20.96
CA PRO A 47 0.80 -7.76 -21.84
C PRO A 47 1.89 -8.65 -21.21
N TYR A 48 2.73 -8.07 -20.36
CA TYR A 48 3.69 -8.80 -19.55
C TYR A 48 3.32 -8.67 -18.08
N GLN A 49 3.04 -9.80 -17.44
CA GLN A 49 2.68 -9.87 -16.02
C GLN A 49 3.93 -10.19 -15.20
N ILE A 50 4.31 -9.29 -14.31
CA ILE A 50 5.41 -9.51 -13.38
C ILE A 50 5.07 -10.62 -12.38
N ASN A 51 6.09 -11.21 -11.77
CA ASN A 51 5.89 -12.14 -10.66
C ASN A 51 5.60 -11.37 -9.36
N ALA A 52 4.38 -10.86 -9.23
CA ALA A 52 3.92 -10.13 -8.05
C ALA A 52 3.65 -11.09 -6.88
N SER A 53 4.23 -10.81 -5.70
CA SER A 53 4.03 -11.65 -4.50
C SER A 53 4.43 -13.13 -4.68
N GLY A 54 5.37 -13.42 -5.58
CA GLY A 54 5.85 -14.78 -5.83
C GLY A 54 4.84 -15.69 -6.57
N THR A 55 3.73 -15.13 -7.06
CA THR A 55 2.71 -15.83 -7.87
C THR A 55 2.26 -14.95 -9.05
N GLN A 56 1.54 -15.51 -10.02
CA GLN A 56 0.93 -14.68 -11.08
C GLN A 56 -0.42 -14.12 -10.59
N VAL A 57 -0.38 -12.93 -10.00
CA VAL A 57 -1.56 -12.14 -9.62
C VAL A 57 -1.67 -10.86 -10.45
N PRO A 58 -2.88 -10.28 -10.62
CA PRO A 58 -3.04 -8.99 -11.28
C PRO A 58 -2.23 -7.89 -10.61
N LEU A 59 -1.83 -6.87 -11.36
CA LEU A 59 -0.98 -5.79 -10.84
C LEU A 59 -1.68 -4.98 -9.73
N GLY A 60 -3.01 -4.81 -9.83
CA GLY A 60 -3.84 -4.19 -8.80
C GLY A 60 -4.23 -5.11 -7.63
N PHE A 61 -3.57 -6.27 -7.46
CA PHE A 61 -3.87 -7.19 -6.38
C PHE A 61 -3.60 -6.54 -5.01
N LYS A 62 -4.63 -6.47 -4.16
CA LYS A 62 -4.56 -5.85 -2.82
C LYS A 62 -4.06 -4.40 -2.79
N THR A 63 -4.33 -3.66 -3.87
CA THR A 63 -4.05 -2.22 -3.96
C THR A 63 -5.12 -1.49 -4.78
N ILE A 64 -4.87 -0.24 -5.15
CA ILE A 64 -5.74 0.58 -5.98
C ILE A 64 -5.69 0.06 -7.43
N ALA A 65 -6.77 0.24 -8.20
CA ALA A 65 -6.78 -0.12 -9.61
C ALA A 65 -5.71 0.67 -10.38
N THR A 66 -4.92 -0.02 -11.21
CA THR A 66 -3.81 0.63 -11.93
C THR A 66 -4.30 1.61 -13.01
N SER A 67 -5.55 1.47 -13.45
CA SER A 67 -6.24 2.44 -14.30
C SER A 67 -6.72 3.70 -13.55
N SER A 68 -6.56 3.78 -12.23
CA SER A 68 -6.87 4.99 -11.46
C SER A 68 -5.95 6.15 -11.85
N VAL A 69 -6.44 7.37 -11.61
CA VAL A 69 -5.82 8.59 -12.12
C VAL A 69 -5.46 9.51 -10.94
N HIS A 70 -4.21 9.97 -10.92
CA HIS A 70 -3.68 10.99 -10.03
C HIS A 70 -3.84 12.39 -10.64
N TYR A 71 -3.37 13.40 -9.92
CA TYR A 71 -3.31 14.78 -10.43
C TYR A 71 -2.62 14.85 -11.80
N ASN A 72 -3.13 15.73 -12.68
CA ASN A 72 -2.68 15.91 -14.06
C ASN A 72 -2.79 14.68 -14.98
N GLY A 73 -3.62 13.69 -14.63
CA GLY A 73 -3.88 12.56 -15.53
C GLY A 73 -2.86 11.44 -15.45
N VAL A 74 -1.91 11.50 -14.49
CA VAL A 74 -0.91 10.44 -14.28
C VAL A 74 -1.63 9.17 -13.82
N LEU A 75 -1.32 8.03 -14.44
CA LEU A 75 -1.93 6.76 -14.07
C LEU A 75 -1.28 6.19 -12.82
N GLU A 76 -2.07 5.50 -11.99
CA GLU A 76 -1.56 4.67 -10.90
C GLU A 76 -0.58 3.62 -11.41
N TYR A 77 -0.81 3.08 -12.61
CA TYR A 77 0.14 2.20 -13.30
C TYR A 77 1.58 2.72 -13.31
N ASP A 78 1.78 4.03 -13.50
CA ASP A 78 3.10 4.66 -13.54
C ASP A 78 3.56 5.16 -12.15
N ALA A 79 2.60 5.55 -11.29
CA ALA A 79 2.88 6.25 -10.04
C ALA A 79 2.84 5.37 -8.80
N HIS A 80 2.38 4.11 -8.88
CA HIS A 80 2.10 3.24 -7.74
C HIS A 80 3.24 3.21 -6.72
N SER A 81 4.45 2.86 -7.18
CA SER A 81 5.64 2.76 -6.30
C SER A 81 6.10 4.08 -5.71
N LEU A 82 5.57 5.22 -6.16
CA LEU A 82 5.89 6.56 -5.64
C LEU A 82 4.93 7.02 -4.54
N TYR A 83 3.81 6.31 -4.31
CA TYR A 83 2.79 6.78 -3.38
C TYR A 83 3.35 7.00 -1.97
N GLY A 84 4.00 5.99 -1.39
CA GLY A 84 4.59 6.07 -0.05
C GLY A 84 5.61 7.21 0.09
N LEU A 85 6.44 7.43 -0.94
CA LEU A 85 7.37 8.56 -1.00
C LEU A 85 6.63 9.90 -1.03
N SER A 86 5.62 10.05 -1.89
CA SER A 86 4.86 11.30 -2.00
C SER A 86 4.16 11.68 -0.68
N GLN A 87 3.61 10.68 0.02
CA GLN A 87 2.99 10.85 1.33
C GLN A 87 4.02 11.21 2.42
N ALA A 88 5.21 10.59 2.38
CA ALA A 88 6.29 10.91 3.32
C ALA A 88 6.76 12.36 3.17
N ILE A 89 6.93 12.86 1.93
CA ILE A 89 7.29 14.26 1.64
C ILE A 89 6.23 15.21 2.22
N ALA A 90 4.95 14.94 1.94
CA ALA A 90 3.85 15.77 2.43
C ALA A 90 3.78 15.79 3.97
N THR A 91 3.94 14.62 4.60
CA THR A 91 3.91 14.47 6.06
C THR A 91 5.09 15.18 6.73
N HIS A 92 6.30 15.03 6.20
CA HIS A 92 7.49 15.71 6.71
C HIS A 92 7.32 17.23 6.68
N LYS A 93 6.88 17.77 5.54
CA LYS A 93 6.61 19.21 5.38
C LYS A 93 5.54 19.71 6.34
N ALA A 94 4.45 18.96 6.51
CA ALA A 94 3.38 19.31 7.44
C ALA A 94 3.88 19.39 8.89
N LEU A 95 4.61 18.37 9.36
CA LEU A 95 5.16 18.35 10.72
C LEU A 95 6.18 19.46 10.96
N GLN A 96 7.05 19.72 9.98
CA GLN A 96 8.02 20.80 10.07
C GLN A 96 7.32 22.16 10.25
N ASN A 97 6.26 22.41 9.49
CA ASN A 97 5.48 23.65 9.58
C ASN A 97 4.68 23.77 10.89
N LEU A 98 4.06 22.67 11.34
CA LEU A 98 3.22 22.67 12.54
C LEU A 98 4.03 22.78 13.84
N LEU A 99 5.17 22.10 13.90
CA LEU A 99 5.96 21.98 15.13
C LEU A 99 7.13 22.95 15.19
N ASN A 100 7.53 23.53 14.05
CA ASN A 100 8.73 24.36 13.89
C ASN A 100 9.99 23.71 14.51
N LYS A 101 10.10 22.39 14.36
CA LYS A 101 11.18 21.54 14.88
C LYS A 101 11.56 20.50 13.82
N ARG A 102 12.72 19.86 13.98
CA ARG A 102 13.10 18.71 13.15
C ARG A 102 12.04 17.60 13.31
N PRO A 103 11.33 17.20 12.24
CA PRO A 103 10.30 16.19 12.33
C PRO A 103 10.92 14.78 12.36
N PHE A 104 10.20 13.84 12.96
CA PHE A 104 10.45 12.42 12.84
C PHE A 104 9.25 11.76 12.18
N VAL A 105 9.49 10.99 11.12
CA VAL A 105 8.46 10.25 10.37
C VAL A 105 8.96 8.84 10.18
N LEU A 106 8.10 7.85 10.43
CA LEU A 106 8.34 6.43 10.16
C LEU A 106 7.35 6.00 9.07
N THR A 107 7.81 5.39 7.98
CA THR A 107 6.98 4.97 6.82
C THR A 107 7.18 3.51 6.41
N ARG A 108 6.09 2.85 5.99
CA ARG A 108 6.16 1.47 5.49
C ARG A 108 6.62 1.43 4.04
N SER A 109 5.81 1.91 3.11
CA SER A 109 6.17 2.01 1.69
C SER A 109 7.25 3.08 1.48
N THR A 110 8.24 2.74 0.64
CA THR A 110 9.38 3.61 0.30
C THR A 110 9.74 3.47 -1.17
N PHE A 111 10.41 4.48 -1.69
CA PHE A 111 11.06 4.47 -3.00
C PHE A 111 12.44 5.16 -2.88
N VAL A 112 13.23 5.15 -3.95
CA VAL A 112 14.51 5.86 -3.98
C VAL A 112 14.29 7.34 -3.63
N GLY A 113 14.98 7.80 -2.57
CA GLY A 113 14.83 9.16 -2.02
C GLY A 113 13.98 9.27 -0.75
N SER A 114 13.24 8.23 -0.34
CA SER A 114 12.41 8.27 0.88
C SER A 114 13.21 8.59 2.16
N GLY A 115 14.47 8.14 2.24
CA GLY A 115 15.34 8.36 3.40
C GLY A 115 15.65 9.84 3.72
N SER A 116 15.42 10.75 2.77
CA SER A 116 15.53 12.19 3.03
C SER A 116 14.35 12.75 3.84
N TYR A 117 13.24 12.02 3.94
CA TYR A 117 11.99 12.51 4.53
C TYR A 117 11.50 11.67 5.70
N ALA A 118 11.78 10.36 5.71
CA ALA A 118 11.28 9.44 6.72
C ALA A 118 12.26 8.29 6.98
N ALA A 119 12.22 7.77 8.21
CA ALA A 119 12.77 6.48 8.59
C ALA A 119 11.84 5.34 8.14
N HIS A 120 12.36 4.12 8.14
CA HIS A 120 11.66 2.90 7.72
C HIS A 120 11.85 1.77 8.75
N TRP A 121 10.92 0.83 8.78
CA TRP A 121 11.03 -0.43 9.53
C TRP A 121 10.68 -1.60 8.60
N THR A 122 11.16 -2.80 8.91
CA THR A 122 11.09 -3.98 8.03
C THR A 122 9.69 -4.57 7.82
N GLY A 123 8.63 -3.92 8.32
CA GLY A 123 7.26 -4.40 8.18
C GLY A 123 6.90 -5.51 9.16
N ASP A 124 5.94 -6.33 8.74
CA ASP A 124 5.33 -7.40 9.54
C ASP A 124 6.23 -8.63 9.60
N ASN A 125 7.01 -8.75 10.67
CA ASN A 125 7.83 -9.93 10.95
C ASN A 125 7.07 -10.96 11.80
N LYS A 126 7.72 -12.12 12.05
CA LYS A 126 7.24 -13.11 13.02
C LYS A 126 8.20 -13.23 14.19
N ALA A 127 7.70 -13.71 15.33
CA ALA A 127 8.51 -13.99 16.51
C ALA A 127 9.30 -15.30 16.34
N THR A 128 10.22 -15.34 15.37
CA THR A 128 11.05 -16.50 15.03
C THR A 128 12.54 -16.13 15.04
N TRP A 129 13.42 -17.14 15.13
CA TRP A 129 14.87 -16.93 15.05
C TRP A 129 15.31 -16.53 13.64
N GLU A 130 14.58 -16.98 12.63
CA GLU A 130 14.81 -16.64 11.23
C GLU A 130 14.57 -15.15 10.99
N ASP A 131 13.46 -14.59 11.48
CA ASP A 131 13.13 -13.17 11.39
C ASP A 131 14.16 -12.28 12.11
N LEU A 132 14.69 -12.74 13.26
CA LEU A 132 15.80 -12.06 13.93
C LEU A 132 17.03 -11.97 13.01
N ARG A 133 17.36 -13.07 12.33
CA ARG A 133 18.48 -13.10 11.37
C ARG A 133 18.22 -12.17 10.17
N TYR A 134 16.99 -12.14 9.65
CA TYR A 134 16.62 -11.30 8.51
C TYR A 134 16.73 -9.80 8.81
N SER A 135 16.61 -9.38 10.07
CA SER A 135 16.71 -7.97 10.47
C SER A 135 18.08 -7.31 10.23
N ILE A 136 19.14 -8.10 9.99
CA ILE A 136 20.51 -7.62 9.80
C ILE A 136 20.88 -7.48 8.31
N SER A 137 20.18 -8.19 7.42
CA SER A 137 20.58 -8.39 6.02
C SER A 137 20.43 -7.16 5.14
#